data_AF-A0A8E5IMP8-F1
#
_entry.id   AF-A0A8E5IMP8-F1
#
_cell.length_a   1.000
_cell.length_b   1.000
_cell.length_c   1.000
_cell.angle_alpha   90.00
_cell.angle_beta   90.00
_cell.angle_gamma   90.00
#
_symmetry.space_group_name_H-M   'P 1'
#
loop_
_entity.id
_entity.type
_entity.pdbx_description
1 polymer ?
#
loop_
_entity_poly.entity_id
_entity_poly.type
_entity_poly.pdbx_seq_one_letter_code
_entity_poly.pdbx_strand_id
1 'polypeptide(L)'
;MTVRFLKSAAVIASLAVAPVAYAQNAAPTAAAAPADFYKMKLGSFTIVALSDGIFSLPTDQLLVERTPGEVKVILAAANAPTLEPTSVNAYLIDTGSRRILVDSGSGSYFGPTLGRAITDPTGKMVLS
;
A
#
# COMPACT_ATOMS: atom_id res chain seq x y z
N MET A 1 31.57 38.52 72.84
CA MET A 1 31.94 37.12 72.59
C MET A 1 30.66 36.31 72.53
N THR A 2 30.20 35.99 71.32
CA THR A 2 28.82 35.57 71.03
C THR A 2 28.66 34.06 71.21
N VAL A 3 27.70 33.62 72.02
CA VAL A 3 27.38 32.20 72.22
C VAL A 3 26.23 31.81 71.28
N ARG A 4 26.42 30.81 70.42
CA ARG A 4 25.40 30.28 69.50
C ARG A 4 24.68 29.11 70.15
N PHE A 5 23.35 29.18 70.23
CA PHE A 5 22.49 28.04 70.59
C PHE A 5 22.12 27.26 69.32
N LEU A 6 22.34 25.94 69.32
CA LEU A 6 21.89 25.03 68.27
C LEU A 6 20.39 24.75 68.46
N LYS A 7 19.56 25.06 67.46
CA LYS A 7 18.16 24.62 67.40
C LYS A 7 18.09 23.36 66.56
N SER A 8 17.75 22.23 67.20
CA SER A 8 17.47 20.95 66.53
C SER A 8 16.19 21.06 65.70
N ALA A 9 16.25 20.66 64.42
CA ALA A 9 15.08 20.53 63.56
C ALA A 9 14.74 19.05 63.38
N ALA A 10 13.51 18.66 63.74
CA ALA A 10 12.97 17.33 63.51
C ALA A 10 12.70 17.15 62.00
N VAL A 11 13.21 16.05 61.42
CA VAL A 11 12.96 15.68 60.03
C VAL A 11 11.74 14.76 59.99
N ILE A 12 10.65 15.23 59.39
CA ILE A 12 9.48 14.42 59.04
C ILE A 12 9.75 13.85 57.65
N ALA A 13 10.01 12.53 57.55
CA ALA A 13 10.21 11.86 56.27
C ALA A 13 8.85 11.62 55.59
N SER A 14 8.59 12.32 54.49
CA SER A 14 7.43 12.09 53.62
C SER A 14 7.74 10.90 52.69
N LEU A 15 7.01 9.79 52.79
CA LEU A 15 7.09 8.71 51.80
C LEU A 15 6.44 9.17 50.49
N ALA A 16 7.24 9.37 49.46
CA ALA A 16 6.74 9.57 48.10
C ALA A 16 6.31 8.22 47.50
N VAL A 17 5.02 8.07 47.20
CA VAL A 17 4.50 6.93 46.45
C VAL A 17 4.72 7.22 44.96
N ALA A 18 5.58 6.45 44.30
CA ALA A 18 5.79 6.56 42.85
C ALA A 18 4.62 5.91 42.09
N PRO A 19 4.16 6.50 40.97
CA PRO A 19 3.14 5.88 40.14
C PRO A 19 3.70 4.64 39.44
N VAL A 20 3.01 3.51 39.57
CA VAL A 20 3.28 2.31 38.79
C VAL A 20 2.72 2.52 37.38
N ALA A 21 3.60 2.63 36.39
CA ALA A 21 3.20 2.69 34.99
C ALA A 21 2.87 1.26 34.50
N TYR A 22 1.64 1.04 34.07
CA TYR A 22 1.25 -0.18 33.38
C TYR A 22 1.73 -0.13 31.93
N ALA A 23 2.53 -1.10 31.52
CA ALA A 23 2.89 -1.28 30.11
C ALA A 23 1.63 -1.69 29.33
N GLN A 24 1.09 -0.78 28.52
CA GLN A 24 0.07 -1.13 27.54
C GLN A 24 0.75 -1.88 26.39
N ASN A 25 0.48 -3.18 26.27
CA ASN A 25 0.85 -3.94 25.09
C ASN A 25 0.09 -3.34 23.90
N ALA A 26 0.80 -2.69 22.98
CA ALA A 26 0.23 -2.23 21.73
C ALA A 26 -0.27 -3.45 20.95
N ALA A 27 -1.55 -3.43 20.58
CA ALA A 27 -2.12 -4.45 19.70
C ALA A 27 -1.31 -4.50 18.38
N PRO A 28 -1.19 -5.67 17.72
CA PRO A 28 -0.52 -5.75 16.44
C PRO A 28 -1.18 -4.75 15.48
N THR A 29 -0.42 -3.77 15.03
CA THR A 29 -0.84 -2.88 13.95
C THR A 29 -1.17 -3.76 12.74
N ALA A 30 -2.38 -3.60 12.19
CA ALA A 30 -2.79 -4.29 10.98
C ALA A 30 -1.66 -4.21 9.94
N ALA A 31 -1.29 -5.37 9.34
CA ALA A 31 -0.29 -5.40 8.29
C ALA A 31 -0.67 -4.36 7.23
N ALA A 32 0.26 -3.47 6.89
CA ALA A 32 0.03 -2.47 5.85
C ALA A 32 -0.40 -3.21 4.57
N ALA A 33 -1.48 -2.75 3.95
CA ALA A 33 -1.89 -3.28 2.65
C ALA A 33 -0.70 -3.18 1.67
N PRO A 34 -0.50 -4.19 0.80
CA PRO A 34 0.55 -4.11 -0.22
C PRO A 34 0.36 -2.84 -1.05
N ALA A 35 1.46 -2.15 -1.34
CA ALA A 35 1.40 -0.90 -2.09
C ALA A 35 0.80 -1.13 -3.48
N ASP A 36 -0.08 -0.23 -3.94
CA ASP A 36 -0.68 -0.25 -5.29
C ASP A 36 0.32 0.11 -6.41
N PHE A 37 1.61 0.10 -6.12
CA PHE A 37 2.67 0.38 -7.08
C PHE A 37 3.93 -0.46 -6.82
N TYR A 38 4.69 -0.67 -7.88
CA TYR A 38 5.99 -1.36 -7.82
C TYR A 38 7.05 -0.54 -8.55
N LYS A 39 8.19 -0.30 -7.91
CA LYS A 39 9.30 0.49 -8.48
C LYS A 39 10.46 -0.41 -8.88
N MET A 40 10.98 -0.21 -10.08
CA MET A 40 12.19 -0.88 -10.56
C MET A 40 13.11 0.07 -11.34
N LYS A 41 14.38 -0.32 -11.46
CA LYS A 41 15.35 0.33 -12.34
C LYS A 41 15.39 -0.38 -13.70
N LEU A 42 15.53 0.41 -14.77
CA LEU A 42 15.87 -0.07 -16.10
C LEU A 42 16.99 0.82 -16.65
N GLY A 43 18.24 0.36 -16.56
CA GLY A 43 19.39 1.22 -16.81
C GLY A 43 19.38 2.44 -15.88
N SER A 44 19.47 3.64 -16.45
CA SER A 44 19.37 4.90 -15.70
C SER A 44 17.94 5.31 -15.35
N PHE A 45 16.92 4.66 -15.92
CA PHE A 45 15.52 5.03 -15.71
C PHE A 45 14.96 4.41 -14.44
N THR A 46 13.98 5.10 -13.86
CA THR A 46 13.11 4.54 -12.82
C THR A 46 11.74 4.28 -13.44
N ILE A 47 11.26 3.05 -13.34
CA ILE A 47 9.91 2.67 -13.78
C ILE A 47 9.07 2.41 -12.53
N VAL A 48 7.87 2.98 -12.50
CA VAL A 48 6.85 2.71 -11.48
C VAL A 48 5.65 2.09 -12.18
N ALA A 49 5.41 0.81 -11.94
CA ALA A 49 4.15 0.17 -12.28
C ALA A 49 3.09 0.64 -11.28
N LEU A 50 1.95 1.09 -11.79
CA LEU A 50 0.81 1.60 -11.02
C LEU A 50 -0.37 0.66 -11.27
N SER A 51 -0.88 0.03 -10.22
CA SER A 51 -2.06 -0.82 -10.31
C SER A 51 -3.31 0.03 -10.41
N ASP A 52 -4.09 -0.16 -11.47
CA ASP A 52 -5.44 0.40 -11.57
C ASP A 52 -6.46 -0.44 -10.79
N GLY A 53 -6.11 -1.70 -10.51
CA GLY A 53 -6.94 -2.67 -9.83
C GLY A 53 -7.01 -3.99 -10.59
N ILE A 54 -7.95 -4.83 -10.16
CA ILE A 54 -8.24 -6.14 -10.76
C ILE A 54 -9.73 -6.20 -11.08
N PHE A 55 -10.07 -6.79 -12.22
CA PHE A 55 -11.44 -7.14 -12.54
C PHE A 55 -11.51 -8.60 -13.00
N SER A 56 -12.71 -9.18 -12.97
CA SER A 56 -12.95 -10.55 -13.41
C SER A 56 -13.29 -10.57 -14.89
N LEU A 57 -12.37 -11.08 -15.71
CA LEU A 57 -12.50 -11.14 -17.16
C LEU A 57 -13.13 -12.49 -17.56
N PRO A 58 -14.34 -12.51 -18.16
CA PRO A 58 -14.96 -13.75 -18.65
C PRO A 58 -14.31 -14.16 -19.99
N THR A 59 -13.13 -14.76 -19.91
CA THR A 59 -12.27 -15.05 -21.08
C THR A 59 -12.92 -16.00 -22.08
N ASP A 60 -13.69 -16.99 -21.61
CA ASP A 60 -14.38 -17.96 -22.48
C ASP A 60 -15.60 -17.39 -23.22
N GLN A 61 -16.01 -16.16 -22.89
CA GLN A 61 -17.09 -15.43 -23.57
C GLN A 61 -16.56 -14.28 -24.43
N LEU A 62 -15.43 -13.67 -24.01
CA LEU A 62 -14.88 -12.49 -24.65
C LEU A 62 -13.83 -12.81 -25.72
N LEU A 63 -12.99 -13.82 -25.49
CA LEU A 63 -11.89 -14.11 -26.40
C LEU A 63 -12.42 -14.80 -27.66
N VAL A 64 -11.86 -14.39 -28.80
CA VAL A 64 -12.18 -14.99 -30.09
C VAL A 64 -11.44 -16.32 -30.21
N GLU A 65 -12.19 -17.38 -30.43
CA GLU A 65 -11.64 -18.73 -30.62
C GLU A 65 -11.44 -19.03 -32.11
N ARG A 66 -10.35 -19.72 -32.47
CA ARG A 66 -10.19 -20.25 -33.82
C ARG A 66 -11.03 -21.51 -34.00
N THR A 67 -11.10 -22.33 -32.96
CA THR A 67 -11.96 -23.52 -32.88
C THR A 67 -12.77 -23.50 -31.59
N PRO A 68 -14.05 -23.92 -31.59
CA PRO A 68 -14.88 -23.90 -30.39
C PRO A 68 -14.24 -24.62 -29.20
N GLY A 69 -14.18 -23.95 -28.06
CA GLY A 69 -13.63 -24.46 -26.79
C GLY A 69 -12.11 -24.37 -26.66
N GLU A 70 -11.39 -23.83 -27.64
CA GLU A 70 -9.93 -23.69 -27.61
C GLU A 70 -9.44 -22.86 -26.41
N VAL A 71 -10.14 -21.78 -26.04
CA VAL A 71 -9.74 -20.94 -24.90
C VAL A 71 -9.79 -21.73 -23.60
N LYS A 72 -10.84 -22.56 -23.41
CA LYS A 72 -10.96 -23.40 -22.21
C LYS A 72 -9.84 -24.42 -22.11
N VAL A 73 -9.44 -25.02 -23.23
CA VAL A 73 -8.33 -25.99 -23.27
C VAL A 73 -7.01 -25.32 -22.90
N ILE A 74 -6.73 -24.14 -23.47
CA ILE A 74 -5.50 -23.38 -23.18
C ILE A 74 -5.44 -22.96 -21.72
N LEU A 75 -6.53 -22.41 -21.18
CA LEU A 75 -6.59 -21.99 -19.78
C LEU A 75 -6.44 -23.18 -18.83
N ALA A 76 -7.09 -24.31 -19.11
CA ALA A 76 -6.92 -25.53 -18.32
C ALA A 76 -5.47 -26.01 -18.32
N ALA A 77 -4.79 -25.98 -19.46
CA ALA A 77 -3.36 -26.33 -19.55
C ALA A 77 -2.46 -25.38 -18.74
N ALA A 78 -2.87 -24.13 -18.57
CA ALA A 78 -2.18 -23.12 -17.76
C ALA A 78 -2.60 -23.13 -16.27
N ASN A 79 -3.54 -23.99 -15.86
CA ASN A 79 -4.21 -23.96 -14.55
C ASN A 79 -4.88 -22.60 -14.24
N ALA A 80 -5.41 -21.94 -15.27
CA ALA A 80 -6.10 -20.66 -15.16
C ALA A 80 -7.63 -20.85 -15.22
N PRO A 81 -8.43 -20.09 -14.45
CA PRO A 81 -9.89 -20.08 -14.54
C PRO A 81 -10.39 -19.40 -15.84
N THR A 82 -11.64 -19.68 -16.22
CA THR A 82 -12.30 -18.97 -17.33
C THR A 82 -12.79 -17.58 -16.95
N LEU A 83 -13.10 -17.36 -15.68
CA LEU A 83 -13.31 -16.03 -15.10
C LEU A 83 -11.99 -15.57 -14.47
N GLU A 84 -11.15 -14.94 -15.28
CA GLU A 84 -9.76 -14.65 -14.96
C GLU A 84 -9.62 -13.34 -14.16
N PRO A 85 -9.00 -13.34 -12.96
CA PRO A 85 -8.61 -12.12 -12.27
C PRO A 85 -7.55 -11.36 -13.07
N THR A 86 -7.97 -10.34 -13.80
CA THR A 86 -7.11 -9.60 -14.74
C THR A 86 -6.73 -8.24 -14.14
N SER A 87 -5.43 -7.97 -14.06
CA SER A 87 -4.92 -6.66 -13.63
C SER A 87 -4.98 -5.64 -14.76
N VAL A 88 -5.27 -4.39 -14.40
CA VAL A 88 -5.10 -3.22 -15.27
C VAL A 88 -4.00 -2.37 -14.65
N ASN A 89 -3.02 -1.96 -15.45
CA ASN A 89 -1.84 -1.25 -14.96
C ASN A 89 -1.55 -0.03 -15.84
N ALA A 90 -0.99 1.01 -15.23
CA ALA A 90 -0.32 2.11 -15.92
C ALA A 90 1.17 2.13 -15.53
N TYR A 91 1.99 2.85 -16.28
CA TYR A 91 3.43 2.94 -16.00
C TYR A 91 3.93 4.37 -16.03
N LEU A 92 4.57 4.80 -14.94
CA LEU A 92 5.33 6.03 -14.91
C LEU A 92 6.81 5.75 -15.13
N ILE A 93 7.39 6.40 -16.14
CA ILE A 93 8.79 6.31 -16.48
C ILE A 93 9.45 7.65 -16.15
N ASP A 94 10.41 7.61 -15.22
CA ASP A 94 11.29 8.72 -14.92
C ASP A 94 12.67 8.48 -15.56
N THR A 95 13.02 9.33 -16.51
CA THR A 95 14.30 9.28 -17.24
C THR A 95 15.39 10.12 -16.59
N GLY A 96 15.09 10.80 -15.47
CA GLY A 96 15.92 11.81 -14.82
C GLY A 96 15.72 13.23 -15.38
N SER A 97 15.31 13.37 -16.64
CA SER A 97 15.03 14.66 -17.29
C SER A 97 13.56 14.86 -17.64
N ARG A 98 12.79 13.77 -17.72
CA ARG A 98 11.36 13.76 -18.06
C ARG A 98 10.63 12.68 -17.29
N ARG A 99 9.37 12.95 -16.98
CA ARG A 99 8.38 11.98 -16.49
C ARG A 99 7.39 11.70 -17.60
N ILE A 100 7.24 10.43 -17.95
CA ILE A 100 6.38 9.95 -19.04
C ILE A 100 5.40 8.96 -18.44
N LEU A 101 4.11 9.19 -18.63
CA LEU A 101 3.06 8.25 -18.24
C LEU A 101 2.62 7.46 -19.47
N VAL A 102 2.59 6.13 -19.34
CA VAL A 102 2.04 5.19 -20.33
C VAL A 102 0.75 4.63 -19.75
N ASP A 103 -0.34 4.80 -20.49
CA ASP A 103 -1.74 4.59 -20.06
C ASP A 103 -2.15 5.40 -18.81
N SER A 104 -3.43 5.37 -18.45
CA SER A 104 -3.94 6.13 -17.31
C SER A 104 -4.95 5.37 -16.45
N GLY A 105 -5.00 4.05 -16.60
CA GLY A 105 -6.05 3.22 -16.00
C GLY A 105 -7.44 3.50 -16.57
N SER A 106 -8.48 2.94 -15.93
CA SER A 106 -9.86 3.03 -16.40
C SER A 106 -10.60 4.27 -15.89
N GLY A 107 -10.06 5.00 -14.91
CA GLY A 107 -10.84 5.96 -14.14
C GLY A 107 -12.15 5.33 -13.63
N SER A 108 -13.25 6.09 -13.67
CA SER A 108 -14.57 5.60 -13.26
C SER A 108 -15.33 4.79 -14.32
N TYR A 109 -14.72 4.50 -15.48
CA TYR A 109 -15.44 3.94 -16.62
C TYR A 109 -15.66 2.42 -16.55
N PHE A 110 -14.96 1.72 -15.67
CA PHE A 110 -14.92 0.24 -15.69
C PHE A 110 -15.17 -0.39 -14.32
N GLY A 111 -16.27 0.02 -13.70
CA GLY A 111 -16.74 -0.54 -12.44
C GLY A 111 -15.91 -0.14 -11.22
N PRO A 112 -16.33 -0.56 -10.01
CA PRO A 112 -15.76 -0.07 -8.76
C PRO A 112 -14.44 -0.75 -8.34
N THR A 113 -14.01 -1.80 -9.04
CA THR A 113 -12.80 -2.54 -8.69
C THR A 113 -11.53 -1.97 -9.34
N LEU A 114 -11.69 -1.04 -10.28
CA LEU A 114 -10.61 -0.36 -11.00
C LEU A 114 -10.56 1.16 -10.68
N GLY A 115 -9.81 1.94 -11.46
CA GLY A 115 -9.72 3.40 -11.35
C GLY A 115 -8.73 3.89 -10.30
N ARG A 116 -7.74 3.09 -9.93
CA ARG A 116 -6.78 3.37 -8.84
C ARG A 116 -5.42 3.85 -9.32
N ALA A 117 -5.10 3.74 -10.62
CA ALA A 117 -3.71 3.87 -11.10
C ALA A 117 -3.10 5.26 -10.86
N ILE A 118 -3.92 6.31 -10.87
CA ILE A 118 -3.45 7.70 -10.83
C ILE A 118 -3.75 8.41 -9.51
N THR A 119 -4.40 7.77 -8.55
CA THR A 119 -4.72 8.38 -7.24
C THR A 119 -4.04 7.63 -6.11
N ASP A 120 -3.36 8.35 -5.23
CA ASP A 120 -2.89 7.81 -3.96
C ASP A 120 -4.08 7.56 -2.99
N PRO A 121 -3.86 6.91 -1.82
CA PRO A 121 -4.92 6.67 -0.83
C PRO A 121 -5.60 7.93 -0.28
N THR A 122 -5.07 9.12 -0.56
CA THR A 122 -5.63 10.43 -0.19
C THR A 122 -6.36 11.11 -1.36
N GLY A 123 -6.42 10.46 -2.52
CA GLY A 123 -7.02 10.98 -3.75
C GLY A 123 -6.14 11.96 -4.52
N LYS A 124 -4.85 12.09 -4.18
CA LYS A 124 -3.91 12.94 -4.91
C LYS A 124 -3.27 12.21 -6.08
N MET A 125 -2.93 12.97 -7.11
CA MET A 125 -2.24 12.40 -8.26
C MET A 125 -0.86 11.88 -7.86
N VAL A 126 -0.50 10.66 -8.26
CA VAL A 126 0.84 10.08 -7.99
C VAL A 126 1.99 10.92 -8.58
N LEU A 127 1.67 11.84 -9.50
CA LEU A 127 2.62 12.72 -10.16
C LEU A 127 2.75 14.12 -9.52
N SER A 128 1.96 14.43 -8.48
CA SER A 128 1.95 15.74 -7.79
C SER A 128 2.87 15.79 -6.58
#